data_AF-A0A6A4BSB0-F1
#
_entry.id   AF-A0A6A4BSB0-F1
#
_cell.length_a   1.000
_cell.length_b   1.000
_cell.length_c   1.000
_cell.angle_alpha   90.00
_cell.angle_beta   90.00
_cell.angle_gamma   90.00
#
_symmetry.space_group_name_H-M   'P 1'
#
loop_
_entity.id
_entity.type
_entity.pdbx_description
1 polymer ?
#
loop_
_entity_poly.entity_id
_entity_poly.type
_entity_poly.pdbx_seq_one_letter_code
_entity_poly.pdbx_strand_id
1 'polypeptide(L)'
;MEGSPAPTIAGVDIVGCDAGDAGRSCTVHDVCGKHLKIDDAIVFRGEAVMADNGDVEYAVKAYVIRLGAQLCHVGFLPRRLLRQRTAYENKMATVVEDLRKSDNSQKRRRSERNKGIGHSVSLRIQSTQTF
;
A
#
# COMPACT_ATOMS: atom_id res chain seq x y z
N MET A 1 5.14 -12.67 -31.86
CA MET A 1 4.58 -11.37 -31.43
C MET A 1 5.08 -11.13 -30.02
N GLU A 2 6.26 -10.52 -29.91
CA GLU A 2 6.86 -10.24 -28.61
C GLU A 2 6.09 -9.09 -27.96
N GLY A 3 5.40 -9.40 -26.86
CA GLY A 3 4.68 -8.40 -26.08
C GLY A 3 5.68 -7.42 -25.48
N SER A 4 5.65 -6.18 -25.95
CA SER A 4 6.40 -5.08 -25.37
C SER A 4 6.22 -5.07 -23.84
N PRO A 5 7.29 -5.00 -23.03
CA PRO A 5 7.16 -4.99 -21.58
C PRO A 5 6.27 -3.81 -21.19
N ALA A 6 5.17 -4.11 -20.51
CA ALA A 6 4.26 -3.09 -20.01
C ALA A 6 5.08 -2.04 -19.23
N PRO A 7 4.89 -0.73 -19.48
CA PRO A 7 5.65 0.31 -18.81
C PRO A 7 5.48 0.13 -17.31
N THR A 8 6.56 -0.29 -16.67
CA THR A 8 6.55 -0.61 -15.25
C THR A 8 6.63 0.70 -14.50
N ILE A 9 5.54 1.10 -13.85
CA ILE A 9 5.56 2.28 -13.00
C ILE A 9 6.53 2.00 -11.84
N ALA A 10 7.31 3.01 -11.50
CA ALA A 10 8.31 2.96 -10.43
C ALA A 10 7.73 2.34 -9.15
N GLY A 11 8.54 1.52 -8.48
CA GLY A 11 8.15 0.90 -7.21
C GLY A 11 7.68 1.96 -6.21
N VAL A 12 6.55 1.69 -5.56
CA VAL A 12 5.96 2.55 -4.54
C VAL A 12 5.99 1.87 -3.19
N ASP A 13 6.22 2.63 -2.13
CA ASP A 13 6.11 2.11 -0.78
C ASP A 13 4.69 2.35 -0.27
N ILE A 14 4.03 1.33 0.31
CA ILE A 14 2.88 1.54 1.21
C ILE A 14 3.42 1.89 2.59
N VAL A 15 2.74 2.81 3.25
CA VAL A 15 3.02 3.22 4.64
C VAL A 15 1.85 2.85 5.55
N GLY A 16 2.10 2.81 6.86
CA GLY A 16 1.05 2.56 7.84
C GLY A 16 0.63 1.09 7.96
N CYS A 17 1.45 0.13 7.52
CA CYS A 17 1.06 -1.30 7.53
C CYS A 17 0.89 -1.89 8.94
N ASP A 18 1.58 -1.31 9.93
CA ASP A 18 1.63 -1.87 11.28
C ASP A 18 0.73 -1.12 12.28
N ALA A 19 -0.01 -0.11 11.82
CA ALA A 19 -0.94 0.66 12.66
C ALA A 19 -2.38 0.16 12.42
N GLY A 20 -3.07 -0.23 13.50
CA GLY A 20 -4.39 -0.89 13.48
C GLY A 20 -5.59 0.07 13.45
N ASP A 21 -5.32 1.36 13.47
CA ASP A 21 -6.26 2.48 13.39
C ASP A 21 -6.81 2.68 11.97
N ALA A 22 -7.79 3.57 11.78
CA ALA A 22 -8.37 3.91 10.47
C ALA A 22 -8.91 2.72 9.65
N GLY A 23 -9.52 1.73 10.31
CA GLY A 23 -10.16 0.59 9.66
C GLY A 23 -9.18 -0.44 9.07
N ARG A 24 -7.96 -0.53 9.63
CA ARG A 24 -6.93 -1.52 9.25
C ARG A 24 -7.03 -2.83 10.06
N SER A 25 -8.14 -3.04 10.76
CA SER A 25 -8.50 -4.31 11.40
C SER A 25 -9.64 -4.99 10.65
N CYS A 26 -9.68 -6.32 10.71
CA CYS A 26 -10.81 -7.11 10.22
C CYS A 26 -11.15 -8.18 11.27
N THR A 27 -12.20 -8.97 11.03
CA THR A 27 -12.62 -10.04 11.94
C THR A 27 -11.53 -11.09 12.19
N VAL A 28 -10.54 -11.18 11.31
CA VAL A 28 -9.45 -12.17 11.37
C VAL A 28 -8.13 -11.57 11.87
N HIS A 29 -7.91 -10.26 11.67
CA HIS A 29 -6.63 -9.62 11.98
C HIS A 29 -6.83 -8.34 12.80
N ASP A 30 -6.09 -8.24 13.90
CA ASP A 30 -5.98 -7.01 14.69
C ASP A 30 -5.34 -5.86 13.88
N VAL A 31 -4.32 -6.20 13.07
CA VAL A 31 -3.72 -5.29 12.08
C VAL A 31 -3.48 -6.03 10.77
N CYS A 32 -4.27 -5.73 9.74
CA CYS A 32 -4.24 -6.42 8.46
C CYS A 32 -2.89 -6.25 7.73
N GLY A 33 -2.28 -5.07 7.78
CA GLY A 33 -1.02 -4.79 7.08
C GLY A 33 0.19 -5.58 7.59
N LYS A 34 0.14 -6.10 8.83
CA LYS A 34 1.16 -7.05 9.35
C LYS A 34 1.15 -8.37 8.60
N HIS A 35 0.03 -8.73 7.99
CA HIS A 35 -0.19 -10.01 7.32
C HIS A 35 -0.01 -9.93 5.79
N LEU A 36 0.45 -8.78 5.29
CA LEU A 36 0.82 -8.60 3.88
C LEU A 36 2.12 -9.35 3.59
N LYS A 37 2.13 -10.14 2.51
CA LYS A 37 3.26 -10.99 2.08
C LYS A 37 3.75 -10.58 0.70
N ILE A 38 4.98 -10.98 0.37
CA ILE A 38 5.49 -10.92 -1.00
C ILE A 38 4.53 -11.72 -1.90
N ASP A 39 4.33 -11.24 -3.12
CA ASP A 39 3.39 -11.75 -4.13
C ASP A 39 1.90 -11.54 -3.84
N ASP A 40 1.51 -10.96 -2.70
CA ASP A 40 0.13 -10.51 -2.51
C ASP A 40 -0.20 -9.42 -3.55
N ALA A 41 -1.36 -9.55 -4.18
CA ALA A 41 -1.93 -8.52 -5.03
C ALA A 41 -2.67 -7.49 -4.17
N ILE A 42 -2.53 -6.22 -4.52
CA ILE A 42 -3.21 -5.11 -3.86
C ILE A 42 -3.86 -4.18 -4.87
N VAL A 43 -4.84 -3.41 -4.44
CA VAL A 43 -5.45 -2.31 -5.20
C VAL A 43 -5.48 -1.04 -4.38
N PHE A 44 -5.19 0.08 -5.03
CA PHE A 44 -5.31 1.39 -4.42
C PHE A 44 -6.70 1.98 -4.65
N ARG A 45 -7.32 2.52 -3.60
CA ARG A 45 -8.64 3.18 -3.64
C ARG A 45 -8.55 4.54 -2.98
N GLY A 46 -9.02 5.56 -3.68
CA GLY A 46 -9.10 6.92 -3.17
C GLY A 46 -10.34 7.10 -2.29
N GLU A 47 -10.14 7.51 -1.05
CA GLU A 47 -11.22 7.66 -0.06
C GLU A 47 -11.03 8.91 0.80
N ALA A 48 -12.15 9.51 1.21
CA ALA A 48 -12.16 10.49 2.28
C ALA A 48 -12.02 9.76 3.63
N VAL A 49 -11.10 10.22 4.47
CA VAL A 49 -10.83 9.69 5.80
C VAL A 49 -10.96 10.81 6.83
N MET A 50 -11.49 10.48 8.00
CA MET A 50 -11.46 11.40 9.14
C MET A 50 -10.06 11.38 9.73
N ALA A 51 -9.41 12.54 9.78
CA ALA A 51 -8.16 12.74 10.48
C ALA A 51 -8.41 12.89 12.00
N ASP A 52 -7.36 12.72 12.79
CA ASP A 52 -7.44 12.76 14.26
C ASP A 52 -7.91 14.13 14.81
N ASN A 53 -7.71 15.19 14.02
CA ASN A 53 -8.19 16.54 14.35
C ASN A 53 -9.68 16.77 14.02
N GLY A 54 -10.38 15.75 13.51
CA GLY A 54 -11.78 15.82 13.09
C GLY A 54 -12.00 16.34 11.67
N ASP A 55 -10.93 16.66 10.94
CA ASP A 55 -11.04 17.11 9.54
C ASP A 55 -11.20 15.94 8.58
N VAL A 56 -11.89 16.17 7.47
CA VAL A 56 -11.97 15.22 6.36
C VAL A 56 -10.74 15.40 5.49
N GLU A 57 -9.84 14.42 5.50
CA GLU A 57 -8.68 14.36 4.61
C GLU A 57 -8.90 13.36 3.47
N TYR A 58 -8.21 13.57 2.36
CA TYR A 58 -8.20 12.61 1.26
C TYR A 58 -7.00 11.68 1.40
N ALA A 59 -7.24 10.37 1.36
CA ALA A 59 -6.21 9.35 1.40
C ALA A 59 -6.41 8.33 0.28
N VAL A 60 -5.31 7.78 -0.23
CA VAL A 60 -5.34 6.61 -1.11
C VAL A 60 -5.02 5.40 -0.26
N LYS A 61 -6.03 4.59 0.03
CA LYS A 61 -5.94 3.35 0.80
C LYS A 61 -5.48 2.21 -0.10
N ALA A 62 -4.77 1.26 0.47
CA ALA A 62 -4.35 0.04 -0.20
C ALA A 62 -5.07 -1.15 0.40
N TYR A 63 -5.68 -1.96 -0.46
CA TYR A 63 -6.42 -3.14 -0.06
C TYR A 63 -5.79 -4.39 -0.66
N VAL A 64 -5.67 -5.45 0.13
CA VAL A 64 -5.25 -6.76 -0.39
C VAL A 64 -6.38 -7.42 -1.15
N ILE A 65 -6.05 -7.98 -2.31
CA ILE A 65 -6.92 -8.82 -3.11
C ILE A 65 -6.48 -10.26 -2.89
N ARG A 66 -7.37 -11.10 -2.37
CA ARG A 66 -7.17 -12.56 -2.36
C ARG A 66 -8.46 -13.23 -2.80
N LEU A 67 -8.34 -14.34 -3.52
CA LEU A 67 -9.48 -15.09 -4.06
C LEU A 67 -10.43 -14.24 -4.92
N GLY A 68 -9.90 -13.22 -5.62
CA GLY A 68 -10.67 -12.33 -6.49
C GLY A 68 -11.51 -11.26 -5.75
N ALA A 69 -11.44 -11.17 -4.42
CA ALA A 69 -12.16 -10.17 -3.64
C ALA A 69 -11.22 -9.18 -2.95
N GLN A 70 -11.67 -7.93 -2.82
CA GLN A 70 -11.03 -6.92 -1.98
C GLN A 70 -11.33 -7.25 -0.52
N LEU A 71 -10.32 -7.64 0.26
CA LEU A 71 -10.55 -8.19 1.60
C LEU A 71 -10.23 -7.19 2.71
N CYS A 72 -8.98 -6.77 2.80
CA CYS A 72 -8.47 -6.07 3.98
C CYS A 72 -7.75 -4.80 3.59
N HIS A 73 -8.02 -3.71 4.33
CA HIS A 73 -7.25 -2.48 4.24
C HIS A 73 -5.90 -2.68 4.92
N VAL A 74 -4.81 -2.56 4.16
CA VAL A 74 -3.45 -2.92 4.63
C VAL A 74 -2.53 -1.73 4.83
N GLY A 75 -2.91 -0.53 4.37
CA GLY A 75 -2.11 0.68 4.54
C GLY A 75 -2.48 1.77 3.55
N PHE A 76 -1.61 2.77 3.40
CA PHE A 76 -1.86 3.96 2.60
C PHE A 76 -0.75 4.25 1.60
N LEU A 77 -1.11 4.98 0.55
CA LEU A 77 -0.15 5.68 -0.30
C LEU A 77 0.52 6.81 0.50
N PRO A 78 1.85 6.99 0.41
CA PRO A 78 2.56 8.06 1.09
C PRO A 78 1.99 9.44 0.75
N ARG A 79 1.81 10.30 1.76
CA ARG A 79 1.25 11.65 1.61
C ARG A 79 1.92 12.47 0.50
N ARG A 80 3.24 12.33 0.32
CA ARG A 80 4.02 13.00 -0.74
C ARG A 80 3.56 12.64 -2.16
N LEU A 81 3.00 11.45 -2.36
CA LEU A 81 2.55 10.93 -3.66
C LEU A 81 1.08 11.24 -3.92
N LEU A 82 0.33 11.77 -2.94
CA LEU A 82 -1.06 12.18 -3.14
C LEU A 82 -1.21 13.28 -4.20
N ARG A 83 -0.15 14.08 -4.46
CA ARG A 83 -0.12 15.04 -5.58
C ARG A 83 -0.25 14.36 -6.95
N GLN A 84 0.16 13.10 -7.05
CA GLN A 84 0.11 12.27 -8.25
C GLN A 84 -0.89 11.12 -8.10
N ARG A 85 -1.87 11.25 -7.19
CA ARG A 85 -2.80 10.19 -6.79
C ARG A 85 -3.50 9.49 -7.96
N THR A 86 -3.82 10.21 -9.04
CA THR A 86 -4.47 9.67 -10.24
C THR A 86 -3.64 8.62 -10.96
N ALA A 87 -2.32 8.61 -10.77
CA ALA A 87 -1.43 7.57 -11.30
C ALA A 87 -1.52 6.25 -10.51
N TYR A 88 -2.04 6.30 -9.28
CA TYR A 88 -2.10 5.18 -8.34
C TYR A 88 -3.53 4.70 -8.11
N GLU A 89 -4.51 5.61 -8.08
CA GLU A 89 -5.91 5.29 -7.84
C GLU A 89 -6.42 4.24 -8.84
N ASN A 90 -7.10 3.23 -8.29
CA ASN A 90 -7.66 2.10 -9.01
C ASN A 90 -6.62 1.24 -9.76
N LYS A 91 -5.32 1.44 -9.49
CA LYS A 91 -4.26 0.57 -10.02
C LYS A 91 -4.03 -0.61 -9.08
N MET A 92 -3.72 -1.74 -9.69
CA MET A 92 -3.26 -2.93 -9.00
C MET A 92 -1.75 -2.94 -8.90
N ALA A 93 -1.23 -3.54 -7.84
CA ALA A 93 0.19 -3.71 -7.63
C ALA A 93 0.45 -5.04 -6.94
N THR A 94 1.68 -5.53 -7.07
CA THR A 94 2.14 -6.75 -6.39
C THR A 94 3.20 -6.36 -5.38
N VAL A 95 3.14 -6.98 -4.20
CA VAL A 95 4.17 -6.84 -3.19
C VAL A 95 5.44 -7.52 -3.66
N VAL A 96 6.54 -6.76 -3.74
CA VAL A 96 7.84 -7.29 -4.21
C VAL A 96 8.89 -7.33 -3.12
N GLU A 97 8.78 -6.47 -2.10
CA GLU A 97 9.76 -6.43 -1.03
C GLU A 97 9.12 -5.98 0.29
N ASP A 98 9.37 -6.75 1.35
CA ASP A 98 9.00 -6.36 2.70
C ASP A 98 10.16 -5.63 3.38
N LEU A 99 10.11 -4.30 3.43
CA LEU A 99 11.18 -3.48 4.01
C LEU A 99 11.32 -3.65 5.53
N ARG A 100 10.32 -4.25 6.21
CA ARG A 100 10.41 -4.61 7.65
C ARG A 100 11.52 -5.63 7.91
N LYS A 101 11.73 -6.52 6.94
CA LYS A 101 12.65 -7.66 7.04
C LYS A 101 13.90 -7.47 6.17
N SER A 102 14.12 -6.28 5.63
CA SER A 102 15.26 -6.00 4.76
C SER A 102 16.58 -6.07 5.53
N ASP A 103 17.55 -6.79 4.95
CA ASP A 103 18.94 -6.87 5.46
C ASP A 103 19.65 -5.51 5.46
N ASN A 104 19.27 -4.63 4.53
CA ASN A 104 19.79 -3.26 4.48
C ASN A 104 19.29 -2.43 5.67
N SER A 105 20.21 -2.05 6.56
CA SER A 105 19.94 -1.24 7.76
C SER A 105 19.39 0.15 7.44
N GLN A 106 19.71 0.73 6.27
CA GLN A 106 19.12 2.00 5.83
C GLN A 106 17.65 1.86 5.44
N LYS A 107 17.28 0.75 4.78
CA LYS A 107 15.88 0.43 4.44
C LYS A 107 15.05 0.17 5.71
N ARG A 108 15.61 -0.57 6.68
CA ARG A 108 15.00 -0.73 8.02
C ARG A 108 14.86 0.60 8.75
N ARG A 109 15.91 1.42 8.81
CA ARG A 109 15.84 2.76 9.44
C ARG A 109 14.84 3.68 8.75
N ARG A 110 14.64 3.56 7.44
CA ARG A 110 13.61 4.31 6.70
C ARG A 110 12.21 3.86 7.11
N SER A 111 11.99 2.56 7.25
CA SER A 111 10.77 1.99 7.80
C SER A 111 10.53 2.42 9.26
N GLU A 112 11.57 2.45 10.09
CA GLU A 112 11.49 2.87 11.50
C GLU A 112 11.31 4.38 11.67
N ARG A 113 11.84 5.21 10.77
CA ARG A 113 11.64 6.67 10.81
C ARG A 113 10.24 7.09 10.41
N ASN A 114 9.52 6.23 9.70
CA ASN A 114 8.09 6.39 9.48
C ASN A 114 7.25 5.98 10.71
N LYS A 115 7.79 5.97 11.93
CA LYS A 115 7.07 5.65 13.18
C LYS A 115 5.79 6.47 13.44
N GLY A 116 5.60 7.62 12.77
CA GLY A 116 4.32 8.34 12.78
C GLY A 116 3.26 7.79 11.81
N ILE A 117 3.66 6.97 10.83
CA ILE A 117 2.83 6.34 9.79
C ILE A 117 3.40 4.94 9.44
N GLY A 118 3.55 4.05 10.43
CA GLY A 118 3.86 2.61 10.32
C GLY A 118 5.06 2.15 9.46
N HIS A 119 5.46 0.89 9.67
CA HIS A 119 6.44 0.25 8.79
C HIS A 119 5.95 0.21 7.33
N SER A 120 6.89 0.25 6.38
CA SER A 120 6.59 0.33 4.95
C SER A 120 6.87 -0.99 4.22
N VAL A 121 6.05 -1.28 3.21
CA VAL A 121 6.25 -2.41 2.28
C VAL A 121 6.43 -1.83 0.89
N SER A 122 7.44 -2.27 0.14
CA SER A 122 7.67 -1.81 -1.22
C SER A 122 6.94 -2.70 -2.22
N LEU A 123 6.25 -2.06 -3.15
CA LEU A 123 5.37 -2.72 -4.10
C LEU A 123 5.70 -2.25 -5.49
N ARG A 124 5.47 -3.12 -6.45
CA ARG A 124 5.61 -2.80 -7.85
C ARG A 124 4.24 -2.61 -8.45
N ILE A 125 3.99 -1.41 -8.96
CA ILE A 125 2.77 -1.12 -9.69
C ILE A 125 2.98 -1.58 -11.12
N GLN A 126 2.17 -2.54 -11.53
CA GLN A 126 2.01 -2.86 -12.94
C GLN A 126 0.74 -2.16 -13.39
N SER A 127 0.87 -1.28 -14.39
CA SER A 127 -0.32 -0.78 -15.09
C SER A 127 -0.91 -1.95 -15.86
N THR A 128 -1.83 -2.70 -15.25
CA THR A 128 -2.78 -3.51 -16.00
C THR A 128 -3.60 -2.53 -16.83
N GLN A 129 -3.46 -2.59 -18.15
CA GLN A 129 -4.46 -2.02 -19.04
C GLN A 129 -5.80 -2.62 -18.60
N THR A 130 -6.72 -1.78 -18.18
CA THR A 130 -8.13 -2.14 -18.10
C THR A 130 -8.52 -2.68 -19.47
N PHE A 131 -8.97 -3.93 -19.50
CA PHE A 131 -9.55 -4.58 -20.68
C PHE A 131 -10.77 -3.80 -21.17
#